data_AF-A0A4R5BGZ9-F1
#
_entry.id   AF-A0A4R5BGZ9-F1
#
_cell.length_a   1.000
_cell.length_b   1.000
_cell.length_c   1.000
_cell.angle_alpha   90.00
_cell.angle_beta   90.00
_cell.angle_gamma   90.00
#
_symmetry.space_group_name_H-M   'P 1'
#
loop_
_entity.id
_entity.type
_entity.pdbx_description
1 polymer ?
#
loop_
_entity_poly.entity_id
_entity_poly.type
_entity_poly.pdbx_seq_one_letter_code
_entity_poly.pdbx_strand_id
1 'polypeptide(L)'
;MSGDRLPIETHRAVEYRLVDHGLQDGGFTVTRAADGARYDIIGVCPGCGARVVRQWTFGPPGAKSRRDERRMPKPGPRTLTCDCGSVHADRPPENYDKGCGAFWQVMLP
;
A
#
# COMPACT_ATOMS: atom_id res chain seq x y z
N MET A 1 -8.30 -51.61 15.41
CA MET A 1 -8.96 -50.28 15.41
C MET A 1 -7.98 -49.29 14.82
N SER A 2 -7.94 -49.18 13.49
CA SER A 2 -7.04 -48.27 12.79
C SER A 2 -7.76 -46.92 12.67
N GLY A 3 -7.23 -45.89 13.32
CA GLY A 3 -7.78 -44.54 13.27
C GLY A 3 -7.46 -43.89 11.93
N ASP A 4 -8.50 -43.64 11.14
CA ASP A 4 -8.45 -42.76 9.98
C ASP A 4 -8.12 -41.34 10.44
N ARG A 5 -6.86 -40.96 10.35
CA ARG A 5 -6.46 -39.54 10.36
C ARG A 5 -6.69 -39.01 8.95
N LEU A 6 -7.85 -38.38 8.73
CA LEU A 6 -8.06 -37.58 7.53
C LEU A 6 -6.98 -36.49 7.47
N PRO A 7 -6.32 -36.30 6.31
CA PRO A 7 -5.35 -35.22 6.16
C PRO A 7 -6.08 -33.89 6.34
N ILE A 8 -5.49 -32.99 7.13
CA ILE A 8 -5.97 -31.61 7.28
C ILE A 8 -5.62 -30.90 5.96
N GLU A 9 -6.54 -30.88 4.99
CA GLU A 9 -6.42 -30.01 3.83
C GLU A 9 -6.47 -28.55 4.29
N THR A 10 -5.29 -27.94 4.40
CA THR A 10 -5.11 -26.58 4.94
C THR A 10 -5.01 -25.53 3.83
N HIS A 11 -5.30 -25.90 2.57
CA HIS A 11 -5.05 -25.07 1.40
C HIS A 11 -6.36 -24.70 0.72
N ARG A 12 -7.20 -23.90 1.41
CA ARG A 12 -8.34 -23.25 0.75
C ARG A 12 -7.82 -22.07 -0.06
N ALA A 13 -8.06 -22.08 -1.36
CA ALA A 13 -7.82 -20.91 -2.20
C ALA A 13 -8.63 -19.72 -1.64
N VAL A 14 -7.91 -18.72 -1.16
CA VAL A 14 -8.48 -17.43 -0.78
C VAL A 14 -8.55 -16.61 -2.06
N GLU A 15 -9.77 -16.30 -2.49
CA GLU A 15 -9.97 -15.39 -3.62
C GLU A 15 -9.44 -14.00 -3.23
N TYR A 16 -8.28 -13.64 -3.79
CA TYR A 16 -7.68 -12.33 -3.62
C TYR A 16 -8.40 -11.36 -4.55
N ARG A 17 -9.36 -10.62 -4.01
CA ARG A 17 -10.12 -9.63 -4.79
C ARG A 17 -9.42 -8.28 -4.73
N LEU A 18 -8.86 -7.84 -5.85
CA LEU A 18 -8.41 -6.46 -6.02
C LEU A 18 -9.64 -5.55 -6.22
N VAL A 19 -9.71 -4.46 -5.46
CA VAL A 19 -10.79 -3.47 -5.55
C VAL A 19 -10.17 -2.11 -5.85
N ASP A 20 -10.48 -1.57 -7.02
CA ASP A 20 -10.07 -0.21 -7.41
C ASP A 20 -10.99 0.82 -6.77
N HIS A 21 -10.42 1.77 -6.03
CA HIS A 21 -11.13 2.92 -5.48
C HIS A 21 -10.84 4.21 -6.25
N GLY A 22 -10.06 4.16 -7.33
CA GLY A 22 -9.77 5.30 -8.19
C GLY A 22 -8.93 6.38 -7.51
N LEU A 23 -8.99 7.59 -8.05
CA LEU A 23 -8.30 8.76 -7.49
C LEU A 23 -8.99 9.25 -6.21
N GLN A 24 -8.20 9.41 -5.16
CA GLN A 24 -8.65 9.99 -3.89
C GLN A 24 -8.31 11.48 -3.89
N ASP A 25 -9.30 12.30 -4.23
CA ASP A 25 -9.18 13.78 -4.22
C ASP A 25 -9.21 14.38 -2.80
N GLY A 26 -9.41 13.54 -1.78
CA GLY A 26 -9.43 13.91 -0.36
C GLY A 26 -9.14 12.72 0.55
N GLY A 27 -8.97 12.97 1.85
CA GLY A 27 -8.72 11.92 2.86
C GLY A 27 -7.27 11.46 2.99
N PHE A 28 -6.36 11.97 2.16
CA PHE A 28 -4.92 11.76 2.26
C PHE A 28 -4.16 13.07 2.31
N THR A 29 -3.23 13.16 3.25
CA THR A 29 -2.23 14.22 3.32
C THR A 29 -0.95 13.73 2.68
N VAL A 30 -0.50 14.42 1.63
CA VAL A 30 0.76 14.13 0.92
C VAL A 30 1.73 15.28 1.20
N THR A 31 2.79 14.99 1.95
CA THR A 31 3.80 15.98 2.34
C THR A 31 5.10 15.70 1.61
N ARG A 32 5.60 16.69 0.87
CA ARG A 32 6.93 16.62 0.27
C ARG A 32 7.99 17.00 1.30
N ALA A 33 9.00 16.16 1.49
CA ALA A 33 10.13 16.45 2.37
C ALA A 33 11.03 17.55 1.79
N ALA A 34 11.82 18.20 2.64
CA ALA A 34 12.71 19.30 2.26
C ALA A 34 13.78 18.89 1.23
N ASP A 35 14.17 17.61 1.19
CA ASP A 35 15.10 17.06 0.20
C ASP A 35 14.50 16.98 -1.22
N GLY A 36 13.19 17.20 -1.36
CA GLY A 36 12.46 17.16 -2.61
C GLY A 36 12.35 15.77 -3.25
N ALA A 37 12.93 14.76 -2.63
CA ALA A 37 13.05 13.38 -3.10
C ALA A 37 12.17 12.41 -2.31
N ARG A 38 11.73 12.80 -1.11
CA ARG A 38 10.84 12.00 -0.27
C ARG A 38 9.43 12.59 -0.17
N TYR A 39 8.43 11.72 -0.16
CA TYR A 39 7.03 12.05 0.10
C TYR A 39 6.49 11.17 1.23
N ASP A 40 5.87 11.81 2.21
CA ASP A 40 5.16 11.17 3.31
C ASP A 40 3.67 11.25 3.04
N ILE A 41 2.99 10.11 3.11
CA ILE A 41 1.57 9.99 2.80
C ILE A 41 0.85 9.40 4.00
N ILE A 42 -0.16 10.12 4.47
CA ILE A 42 -0.94 9.74 5.64
C ILE A 42 -2.43 9.83 5.30
N GLY A 43 -3.20 8.79 5.62
CA GLY A 43 -4.65 8.79 5.41
C GLY A 43 -5.30 7.50 5.90
N VAL A 44 -6.46 7.17 5.35
CA VAL A 44 -7.21 5.95 5.67
C VAL A 44 -7.52 5.16 4.41
N CYS A 45 -7.40 3.84 4.49
CA CYS A 45 -7.76 2.95 3.39
C CYS A 45 -9.25 3.12 3.04
N PRO A 46 -9.63 3.44 1.80
CA PRO A 46 -11.03 3.59 1.40
C PRO A 46 -11.82 2.27 1.42
N GLY A 47 -11.13 1.13 1.42
CA GLY A 47 -11.77 -0.19 1.49
C GLY A 47 -12.07 -0.66 2.92
N CYS A 48 -11.13 -0.51 3.85
CA CYS A 48 -11.23 -1.10 5.20
C CYS A 48 -11.08 -0.11 6.35
N GLY A 49 -10.88 1.18 6.08
CA GLY A 49 -10.74 2.23 7.10
C GLY A 49 -9.42 2.20 7.87
N ALA A 50 -8.55 1.22 7.64
CA ALA A 50 -7.25 1.13 8.31
C ALA A 50 -6.38 2.36 8.03
N ARG A 51 -5.65 2.81 9.06
CA ARG A 51 -4.69 3.92 8.92
C ARG A 51 -3.56 3.53 7.97
N VAL A 52 -3.22 4.44 7.07
CA VAL A 52 -2.14 4.29 6.10
C VAL A 52 -1.08 5.34 6.39
N VAL A 53 0.17 4.88 6.55
CA VAL A 53 1.37 5.73 6.62
C VAL A 53 2.39 5.16 5.66
N ARG A 54 2.71 5.90 4.59
CA ARG A 54 3.63 5.45 3.54
C ARG A 54 4.70 6.50 3.28
N GLN A 55 5.92 6.05 3.08
CA GLN A 55 7.03 6.89 2.64
C GLN A 55 7.48 6.43 1.25
N TRP A 56 7.58 7.36 0.31
CA TRP A 56 8.20 7.15 -0.99
C TRP A 56 9.47 7.98 -1.11
N THR A 57 10.57 7.35 -1.49
CA THR A 57 11.83 8.02 -1.78
C THR A 57 12.20 7.79 -3.24
N PHE A 58 12.52 8.85 -3.96
CA PHE A 58 12.85 8.83 -5.37
C PHE A 58 14.34 9.14 -5.58
N GLY A 59 15.03 8.25 -6.30
CA GLY A 59 16.47 8.35 -6.54
C GLY A 59 17.33 7.72 -5.42
N PRO A 60 18.56 7.29 -5.73
CA PRO A 60 19.40 6.61 -4.75
C PRO A 60 20.12 7.59 -3.81
N PRO A 61 20.25 7.30 -2.52
CA PRO A 61 21.26 7.93 -1.69
C PRO A 61 22.65 7.54 -2.24
N GLY A 62 23.36 8.48 -2.87
CA GLY A 62 24.79 8.35 -3.21
C GLY A 62 25.20 8.11 -4.67
N ALA A 63 24.29 8.07 -5.66
CA ALA A 63 24.71 7.83 -7.06
C ALA A 63 25.02 9.11 -7.86
N LYS A 64 26.31 9.31 -8.17
CA LYS A 64 26.81 10.31 -9.12
C LYS A 64 26.29 10.03 -10.54
N SER A 65 25.30 10.78 -11.03
CA SER A 65 25.14 10.94 -12.49
C SER A 65 24.63 12.34 -12.82
N ARG A 66 25.35 13.03 -13.72
CA ARG A 66 25.15 14.43 -14.17
C ARG A 66 23.93 14.65 -15.08
N ARG A 67 22.74 14.16 -14.73
CA ARG A 67 21.49 14.46 -15.46
C ARG A 67 20.33 14.63 -14.48
N ASP A 68 20.21 15.83 -13.93
CA ASP A 68 19.35 16.17 -12.78
C ASP A 68 17.83 16.17 -13.07
N GLU A 69 17.37 16.45 -14.29
CA GLU A 69 15.92 16.63 -14.53
C GLU A 69 15.08 15.35 -14.56
N ARG A 70 15.67 14.16 -14.78
CA ARG A 70 14.90 12.90 -14.85
C ARG A 70 14.69 12.21 -13.49
N ARG A 71 15.26 12.74 -12.41
CA ARG A 71 15.31 12.07 -11.10
C ARG A 71 14.25 12.55 -10.12
N MET A 72 13.61 13.69 -10.38
CA MET A 72 12.55 14.18 -9.50
C MET A 72 11.22 13.50 -9.84
N PRO A 73 10.45 13.06 -8.82
CA PRO A 73 9.11 12.57 -9.04
C PRO A 73 8.28 13.69 -9.67
N LYS A 74 7.69 13.39 -10.83
CA LYS A 74 6.76 14.31 -11.47
C LYS A 74 5.46 14.36 -10.66
N PRO A 75 4.83 15.55 -10.53
CA PRO A 75 3.47 15.65 -10.00
C PRO A 75 2.51 14.71 -10.74
N GLY A 76 1.43 14.32 -10.07
CA GLY A 76 0.38 13.51 -10.67
C GLY A 76 0.02 12.25 -9.88
N PRO A 77 -0.90 11.43 -10.41
CA PRO A 77 -1.46 10.30 -9.69
C PRO A 77 -0.42 9.23 -9.41
N ARG A 78 -0.46 8.66 -8.21
CA ARG A 78 0.33 7.50 -7.80
C ARG A 78 -0.51 6.48 -7.07
N THR A 79 -0.35 5.22 -7.46
CA THR A 79 -1.09 4.11 -6.90
C THR A 79 -0.56 3.72 -5.52
N LEU A 80 -1.48 3.57 -4.57
CA LEU A 80 -1.29 2.94 -3.27
C LEU A 80 -2.10 1.64 -3.23
N THR A 81 -1.63 0.71 -2.42
CA THR A 81 -2.32 -0.55 -2.12
C THR A 81 -2.47 -0.65 -0.62
N CYS A 82 -3.57 -1.23 -0.15
CA CYS A 82 -3.74 -1.47 1.28
C CYS A 82 -2.79 -2.54 1.79
N ASP A 83 -2.09 -2.25 2.88
CA ASP A 83 -1.16 -3.19 3.53
C ASP A 83 -1.85 -4.17 4.48
N CYS A 84 -3.18 -4.16 4.61
CA CYS A 84 -3.90 -5.06 5.53
C CYS A 84 -3.86 -6.55 5.15
N GLY A 85 -3.38 -6.89 3.95
CA GLY A 85 -2.97 -8.26 3.63
C GLY A 85 -1.70 -8.71 4.38
N SER A 86 -0.96 -7.76 4.95
CA SER A 86 0.17 -7.98 5.86
C SER A 86 -0.23 -7.67 7.31
N VAL A 87 0.53 -8.17 8.28
CA VAL A 87 0.27 -7.92 9.70
C VAL A 87 0.65 -6.48 10.06
N HIS A 88 -0.29 -5.70 10.59
CA HIS A 88 -0.06 -4.38 11.19
C HIS A 88 -1.10 -4.08 12.29
N ALA A 89 -0.81 -3.10 13.15
CA ALA A 89 -1.62 -2.79 14.34
C ALA A 89 -3.07 -2.39 14.01
N ASP A 90 -3.26 -1.57 12.97
CA ASP A 90 -4.59 -1.09 12.55
C ASP A 90 -5.34 -2.07 11.63
N ARG A 91 -4.95 -3.35 11.59
CA ARG A 91 -5.55 -4.33 10.67
C ARG A 91 -6.93 -4.78 11.21
N PRO A 92 -8.02 -4.65 10.44
CA PRO A 92 -9.33 -5.11 10.87
C PRO A 92 -9.38 -6.65 10.96
N PRO A 93 -10.06 -7.22 11.98
CA PRO A 93 -10.13 -8.67 12.19
C PRO A 93 -10.75 -9.43 11.02
N GLU A 94 -11.68 -8.81 10.28
CA GLU A 94 -12.32 -9.38 9.09
C GLU A 94 -11.37 -9.59 7.91
N ASN A 95 -10.20 -8.93 7.91
CA ASN A 95 -9.21 -8.97 6.82
C ASN A 95 -7.95 -9.79 7.17
N TYR A 96 -7.97 -10.57 8.26
CA TYR A 96 -6.80 -11.23 8.86
C TYR A 96 -5.97 -12.09 7.89
N ASP A 97 -6.62 -12.81 6.97
CA ASP A 97 -5.95 -13.74 6.03
C ASP A 97 -5.94 -13.27 4.58
N LYS A 98 -6.74 -12.26 4.22
CA LYS A 98 -7.04 -11.92 2.82
C LYS A 98 -6.60 -10.52 2.41
N GLY A 99 -6.50 -9.61 3.38
CA GLY A 99 -6.53 -8.18 3.12
C GLY A 99 -7.85 -7.73 2.49
N CYS A 100 -8.08 -6.43 2.41
CA CYS A 100 -9.24 -5.86 1.72
C CYS A 100 -9.01 -5.73 0.19
N GLY A 101 -7.78 -5.92 -0.27
CA GLY A 101 -7.40 -5.83 -1.68
C GLY A 101 -7.60 -4.45 -2.32
N ALA A 102 -7.86 -3.43 -1.51
CA ALA A 102 -8.07 -2.07 -1.99
C ALA A 102 -6.79 -1.50 -2.59
N PHE A 103 -6.90 -0.91 -3.77
CA PHE A 103 -5.91 -0.02 -4.35
C PHE A 103 -6.57 1.27 -4.82
N TRP A 104 -5.82 2.37 -4.79
CA TRP A 104 -6.31 3.70 -5.12
C TRP A 104 -5.17 4.58 -5.58
N GLN A 105 -5.47 5.78 -6.08
CA GLN A 105 -4.47 6.75 -6.47
C GLN A 105 -4.52 7.98 -5.55
N VAL A 106 -3.37 8.58 -5.28
CA VAL A 106 -3.26 9.91 -4.64
C VAL A 106 -2.49 10.85 -5.54
N MET A 107 -2.82 12.15 -5.49
CA MET A 107 -2.08 13.17 -6.22
C MET A 107 -0.77 13.50 -5.49
N LEU A 108 0.35 13.31 -6.18
CA LEU A 108 1.61 13.94 -5.79
C LEU A 108 1.59 15.41 -6.24
N PRO A 109 1.93 16.37 -5.36
CA PRO A 109 2.07 17.78 -5.72
C PRO A 109 3.30 18.04 -6.59
#